data_AF-A0A7X6T0U5-F1
#
_entry.id   AF-A0A7X6T0U5-F1
#
_cell.length_a   1.000
_cell.length_b   1.000
_cell.length_c   1.000
_cell.angle_alpha   90.00
_cell.angle_beta   90.00
_cell.angle_gamma   90.00
#
_symmetry.space_group_name_H-M   'P 1'
#
loop_
_entity.id
_entity.type
_entity.pdbx_description
1 polymer ?
#
loop_
_entity_poly.entity_id
_entity_poly.type
_entity_poly.pdbx_seq_one_letter_code
_entity_poly.pdbx_strand_id
1 'polypeptide(L)'
;MKNLFLLLSVRILALKNSLSSADTGSRKKAVIKIAVGLFFWTLMFVLSSRVLSYFRSTELIGDLLANYLLSMVFLTFFSLLVFSNIITSLSNLYLSADLELCHSSPASLEELFISRVIFTLFDSSWMVIIFGLPVMMAYGWVYKPGFLFYLDLFHLGLALSIIASAAGILITVIMVSIFPAQKTRDIIMMFMVFAVIALYLMFRLIRPERLVDPDAFFSIMQYV
;
A
#
# COMPACT_ATOMS: atom_id res chain seq x y z
N MET A 1 -21.11 5.83 -19.63
CA MET A 1 -19.67 5.54 -19.46
C MET A 1 -18.73 6.14 -20.52
N LYS A 2 -19.20 6.86 -21.56
CA LYS A 2 -18.29 7.47 -22.55
C LYS A 2 -17.39 8.57 -21.93
N ASN A 3 -17.91 9.33 -20.98
CA ASN A 3 -17.15 10.40 -20.32
C ASN A 3 -16.12 9.84 -19.31
N LEU A 4 -16.40 8.68 -18.70
CA LEU A 4 -15.47 7.99 -17.80
C LEU A 4 -14.13 7.68 -18.50
N PHE A 5 -14.19 7.16 -19.73
CA PHE A 5 -12.98 6.88 -20.51
C PHE A 5 -12.19 8.15 -20.81
N LEU A 6 -12.88 9.25 -21.11
CA LEU A 6 -12.26 10.54 -21.40
C LEU A 6 -11.57 11.11 -20.15
N LEU A 7 -12.21 11.06 -18.98
CA LEU A 7 -11.62 11.46 -17.69
C LEU A 7 -10.35 10.66 -17.36
N LEU A 8 -10.36 9.35 -17.56
CA LEU A 8 -9.18 8.50 -17.34
C LEU A 8 -8.04 8.81 -18.34
N SER A 9 -8.39 9.11 -19.59
CA SER A 9 -7.41 9.35 -20.66
C SER A 9 -6.57 10.62 -20.45
N VAL A 10 -7.14 11.67 -19.84
CA VAL A 10 -6.45 12.95 -19.60
C VAL A 10 -5.19 12.74 -18.75
N ARG A 11 -5.26 11.87 -17.74
CA ARG A 11 -4.12 11.61 -16.86
C ARG A 11 -3.03 10.78 -17.54
N ILE A 12 -3.43 9.83 -18.40
CA ILE A 12 -2.50 9.05 -19.22
C ILE A 12 -1.78 9.98 -20.21
N LEU A 13 -2.51 10.92 -20.83
CA LEU A 13 -1.96 11.94 -21.72
C LEU A 13 -1.01 12.89 -20.97
N ALA A 14 -1.37 13.32 -19.75
CA ALA A 14 -0.51 14.15 -18.91
C ALA A 14 0.81 13.43 -18.54
N LEU A 15 0.75 12.14 -18.18
CA LEU A 15 1.93 11.31 -17.92
C LEU A 15 2.80 11.17 -19.18
N LYS A 16 2.18 10.91 -20.33
CA LYS A 16 2.89 10.78 -21.62
C LYS A 16 3.58 12.08 -22.02
N ASN A 17 2.91 13.22 -21.89
CA ASN A 17 3.49 14.52 -22.21
C ASN A 17 4.61 14.93 -21.25
N SER A 18 4.48 14.60 -19.96
CA SER A 18 5.53 14.81 -18.96
C SER A 18 6.83 14.05 -19.31
N LEU A 19 6.70 12.81 -19.80
CA LEU A 19 7.85 12.01 -20.24
C LEU A 19 8.47 12.50 -21.55
N SER A 20 7.66 13.07 -22.45
CA SER A 20 8.10 13.56 -23.76
C SER A 20 8.81 14.92 -23.68
N SER A 21 8.46 15.77 -22.71
CA SER A 21 9.05 17.10 -22.53
C SER A 21 10.30 17.11 -21.64
N ALA A 22 10.88 15.93 -21.38
CA ALA A 22 11.99 15.75 -20.46
C ALA A 22 13.32 16.24 -21.07
N ASP A 23 13.74 17.45 -20.70
CA ASP A 23 15.01 18.07 -21.07
C ASP A 23 16.23 17.21 -20.66
N THR A 24 17.38 17.38 -21.30
CA THR A 24 18.60 16.58 -21.11
C THR A 24 19.09 16.55 -19.65
N GLY A 25 18.91 17.65 -18.92
CA GLY A 25 19.20 17.73 -17.47
C GLY A 25 18.20 16.93 -16.60
N SER A 26 16.96 16.76 -17.06
CA SER A 26 15.94 15.97 -16.37
C SER A 26 16.19 14.46 -16.51
N ARG A 27 16.77 14.01 -17.63
CA ARG A 27 17.17 12.61 -17.85
C ARG A 27 18.24 12.14 -16.86
N LYS A 28 19.27 12.94 -16.59
CA LYS A 28 20.31 12.61 -15.59
C LYS A 28 19.69 12.43 -14.19
N LYS A 29 18.78 13.33 -13.80
CA LYS A 29 18.05 13.23 -12.52
C LYS A 29 17.17 11.96 -12.46
N ALA A 30 16.53 11.59 -13.56
CA ALA A 30 15.73 10.37 -13.64
C ALA A 30 16.58 9.11 -13.46
N VAL A 31 17.74 9.03 -14.13
CA VAL A 31 18.68 7.91 -14.00
C VAL A 31 19.15 7.75 -12.54
N ILE A 32 19.50 8.85 -11.87
CA ILE A 32 19.91 8.80 -10.46
C ILE A 32 18.78 8.27 -9.57
N LYS A 33 17.53 8.73 -9.76
CA LYS A 33 16.38 8.24 -9.00
C LYS A 33 16.14 6.75 -9.21
N ILE A 34 16.25 6.27 -10.45
CA ILE A 34 16.10 4.85 -10.78
C ILE A 34 17.23 4.03 -10.16
N ALA A 35 18.47 4.51 -10.22
CA ALA A 35 19.62 3.83 -9.64
C ALA A 35 19.49 3.71 -8.11
N VAL A 36 19.10 4.78 -7.42
CA VAL A 36 18.84 4.77 -5.97
C VAL A 36 17.67 3.83 -5.63
N GLY A 37 16.60 3.86 -6.43
CA GLY A 37 15.46 2.96 -6.27
C GLY A 37 15.85 1.49 -6.40
N LEU A 38 16.61 1.15 -7.44
CA LEU A 38 17.13 -0.21 -7.65
C LEU A 38 18.06 -0.65 -6.52
N PHE A 39 18.97 0.23 -6.07
CA PHE A 39 19.85 -0.06 -4.94
C PHE A 39 19.04 -0.40 -3.67
N PHE A 40 18.04 0.41 -3.34
CA PHE A 40 17.18 0.15 -2.18
C PHE A 40 16.37 -1.13 -2.34
N TRP A 41 15.86 -1.39 -3.55
CA TRP A 41 15.10 -2.59 -3.87
C TRP A 41 15.95 -3.86 -3.70
N THR A 42 17.18 -3.85 -4.22
CA THR A 42 18.14 -4.95 -4.03
C THR A 42 18.52 -5.11 -2.56
N LEU A 43 18.75 -4.02 -1.84
CA LEU A 43 19.06 -4.07 -0.41
C LEU A 43 17.92 -4.72 0.39
N MET A 44 16.67 -4.32 0.15
CA MET A 44 15.51 -4.95 0.78
C MET A 44 15.45 -6.45 0.49
N PHE A 45 15.60 -6.85 -0.78
CA PHE A 45 15.61 -8.25 -1.17
C PHE A 45 16.70 -9.05 -0.43
N VAL A 46 17.93 -8.53 -0.40
CA VAL A 46 19.07 -9.19 0.26
C VAL A 46 18.82 -9.30 1.76
N LEU A 47 18.40 -8.23 2.43
CA LEU A 47 18.10 -8.26 3.87
C LEU A 47 16.98 -9.25 4.19
N SER A 48 15.87 -9.21 3.45
CA SER A 48 14.76 -10.16 3.62
C SER A 48 15.23 -11.59 3.41
N SER A 49 15.99 -11.87 2.34
CA SER A 49 16.50 -13.22 2.07
C SER A 49 17.42 -13.72 3.20
N ARG A 50 18.22 -12.83 3.80
CA ARG A 50 19.13 -13.17 4.90
C ARG A 50 18.38 -13.49 6.18
N VAL A 51 17.36 -12.71 6.53
CA VAL A 51 16.49 -12.96 7.69
C VAL A 51 15.74 -14.28 7.52
N LEU A 52 15.13 -14.50 6.35
CA LEU A 52 14.40 -15.75 6.08
C LEU A 52 15.32 -16.97 6.07
N SER A 53 16.52 -16.85 5.51
CA SER A 53 17.51 -17.95 5.53
C SER A 53 17.95 -18.29 6.95
N TYR A 54 18.10 -17.29 7.82
CA TYR A 54 18.39 -17.48 9.24
C TYR A 54 17.25 -18.21 9.97
N PHE A 55 15.99 -17.88 9.67
CA PHE A 55 14.86 -18.62 10.22
C PHE A 55 14.81 -20.06 9.74
N ARG A 56 15.12 -20.31 8.47
CA ARG A 56 15.16 -21.67 7.91
C ARG A 56 16.24 -22.55 8.54
N SER A 57 17.37 -21.99 8.99
CA SER A 57 18.44 -22.76 9.64
C SER A 57 18.11 -23.25 11.05
N THR A 58 17.02 -22.76 11.66
CA THR A 58 16.60 -23.18 13.00
C THR A 58 15.55 -24.29 12.88
N GLU A 59 16.00 -25.54 12.98
CA GLU A 59 15.14 -26.73 12.95
C GLU A 59 14.03 -26.62 14.01
N LEU A 60 12.79 -26.91 13.62
CA LEU A 60 11.49 -26.83 14.36
C LEU A 60 10.73 -25.49 14.38
N ILE A 61 11.35 -24.33 14.56
CA ILE A 61 10.60 -23.05 14.76
C ILE A 61 10.58 -22.18 13.50
N GLY A 62 11.50 -22.40 12.56
CA GLY A 62 11.73 -21.54 11.39
C GLY A 62 10.49 -21.21 10.55
N ASP A 63 9.73 -22.23 10.17
CA ASP A 63 8.56 -22.08 9.30
C ASP A 63 7.40 -21.34 9.99
N LEU A 64 7.24 -21.59 11.30
CA LEU A 64 6.23 -20.94 12.12
C LEU A 64 6.56 -19.44 12.27
N LEU A 65 7.84 -19.13 12.50
CA LEU A 65 8.34 -17.75 12.58
C LEU A 65 8.22 -17.00 11.25
N ALA A 66 8.48 -17.67 10.12
CA ALA A 66 8.34 -17.09 8.80
C ALA A 66 6.87 -16.77 8.45
N ASN A 67 5.93 -17.63 8.82
CA ASN A 67 4.49 -17.35 8.67
C ASN A 67 4.04 -16.16 9.52
N TYR A 68 4.54 -16.02 10.75
CA TYR A 68 4.27 -14.83 11.56
C TYR A 68 4.86 -13.57 10.96
N LEU A 69 6.12 -13.61 10.51
CA LEU A 69 6.75 -12.47 9.84
C LEU A 69 5.97 -12.05 8.60
N LEU A 70 5.54 -13.02 7.78
CA LEU A 70 4.75 -12.76 6.58
C LEU A 70 3.40 -12.11 6.92
N SER A 71 2.72 -12.62 7.95
CA SER A 71 1.47 -12.05 8.45
C SER A 71 1.64 -10.61 8.94
N MET A 72 2.73 -10.32 9.64
CA MET A 72 3.07 -8.97 10.09
C MET A 72 3.36 -8.03 8.92
N VAL A 73 4.07 -8.51 7.90
CA VAL A 73 4.35 -7.74 6.68
C VAL A 73 3.05 -7.38 5.97
N PHE A 74 2.14 -8.35 5.77
CA PHE A 74 0.84 -8.08 5.14
C PHE A 74 -0.03 -7.13 5.97
N LEU A 75 -0.07 -7.29 7.29
CA LEU A 75 -0.82 -6.39 8.16
C LEU A 75 -0.25 -4.96 8.12
N THR A 76 1.07 -4.83 8.08
CA THR A 76 1.76 -3.54 7.96
C THR A 76 1.44 -2.88 6.62
N PHE A 77 1.53 -3.63 5.51
CA PHE A 77 1.17 -3.12 4.19
C PHE A 77 -0.30 -2.75 4.09
N PHE A 78 -1.20 -3.56 4.64
CA PHE A 78 -2.62 -3.24 4.69
C PHE A 78 -2.88 -1.92 5.42
N SER A 79 -2.28 -1.76 6.60
CA SER A 79 -2.45 -0.56 7.43
C SER A 79 -1.92 0.69 6.72
N LEU A 80 -0.72 0.59 6.14
CA LEU A 80 -0.13 1.67 5.35
C LEU A 80 -0.96 1.99 4.10
N LEU A 81 -1.53 0.98 3.43
CA LEU A 81 -2.43 1.18 2.29
C LEU A 81 -3.70 1.90 2.70
N VAL A 82 -4.38 1.47 3.76
CA VAL A 82 -5.60 2.13 4.25
C VAL A 82 -5.29 3.59 4.55
N PHE A 83 -4.20 3.84 5.27
CA PHE A 83 -3.76 5.19 5.62
C PHE A 83 -3.43 6.04 4.40
N SER A 84 -2.66 5.51 3.46
CA SER A 84 -2.35 6.19 2.20
C SER A 84 -3.62 6.49 1.41
N ASN A 85 -4.56 5.55 1.33
CA ASN A 85 -5.82 5.75 0.62
C ASN A 85 -6.71 6.81 1.30
N ILE A 86 -6.65 6.98 2.62
CA ILE A 86 -7.35 8.09 3.31
C ILE A 86 -6.83 9.44 2.78
N ILE A 87 -5.50 9.64 2.74
CA ILE A 87 -4.89 10.89 2.25
C ILE A 87 -5.21 11.12 0.78
N THR A 88 -4.96 10.09 -0.04
CA THR A 88 -5.08 10.20 -1.49
C THR A 88 -6.54 10.40 -1.89
N SER A 89 -7.48 9.70 -1.24
CA SER A 89 -8.91 9.88 -1.53
C SER A 89 -9.39 11.27 -1.12
N LEU A 90 -8.91 11.81 0.00
CA LEU A 90 -9.21 13.19 0.40
C LEU A 90 -8.73 14.19 -0.67
N SER A 91 -7.48 14.04 -1.11
CA SER A 91 -6.89 14.87 -2.16
C SER A 91 -7.67 14.77 -3.48
N ASN A 92 -7.99 13.55 -3.92
CA ASN A 92 -8.60 13.30 -5.22
C ASN A 92 -10.11 13.59 -5.25
N LEU A 93 -10.84 13.36 -4.16
CA LEU A 93 -12.30 13.52 -4.10
C LEU A 93 -12.74 14.91 -3.66
N TYR A 94 -11.96 15.62 -2.84
CA TYR A 94 -12.42 16.85 -2.18
C TYR A 94 -11.53 18.08 -2.39
N LEU A 95 -10.21 17.91 -2.61
CA LEU A 95 -9.28 19.04 -2.72
C LEU A 95 -8.71 19.25 -4.14
N SER A 96 -9.08 18.41 -5.10
CA SER A 96 -8.51 18.49 -6.45
C SER A 96 -9.00 19.74 -7.17
N ALA A 97 -8.07 20.55 -7.71
CA ALA A 97 -8.40 21.82 -8.38
C ALA A 97 -9.23 21.63 -9.67
N ASP A 98 -9.22 20.44 -10.26
CA ASP A 98 -9.99 20.10 -11.45
C ASP A 98 -11.47 19.77 -11.12
N LEU A 99 -11.86 19.68 -9.84
CA LEU A 99 -13.26 19.39 -9.46
C LEU A 99 -14.22 20.46 -9.98
N GLU A 100 -13.85 21.74 -9.93
CA GLU A 100 -14.72 22.84 -10.40
C GLU A 100 -15.08 22.69 -11.88
N LEU A 101 -14.08 22.30 -12.69
CA LEU A 101 -14.26 22.04 -14.12
C LEU A 101 -15.07 20.76 -14.36
N CYS A 102 -14.80 19.70 -13.60
CA CYS A 102 -15.54 18.44 -13.70
C CYS A 102 -17.01 18.59 -13.31
N HIS A 103 -17.33 19.38 -12.27
CA HIS A 103 -18.70 19.66 -11.86
C HIS A 103 -19.47 20.54 -12.84
N SER A 104 -18.76 21.35 -13.63
CA SER A 104 -19.34 22.16 -14.71
C SER A 104 -19.52 21.38 -16.02
N SER A 105 -19.02 20.14 -16.08
CA SER A 105 -19.09 19.27 -17.26
C SER A 105 -20.38 18.44 -17.28
N PRO A 106 -20.81 17.91 -18.45
CA PRO A 106 -22.01 17.07 -18.55
C PRO A 106 -21.80 15.64 -18.00
N ALA A 107 -20.68 15.34 -17.33
CA ALA A 107 -20.42 14.05 -16.74
C ALA A 107 -21.31 13.83 -15.51
N SER A 108 -21.82 12.61 -15.32
CA SER A 108 -22.60 12.29 -14.12
C SER A 108 -21.70 12.23 -12.88
N LEU A 109 -22.28 12.47 -11.71
CA LEU A 109 -21.56 12.36 -10.42
C LEU A 109 -21.00 10.95 -10.19
N GLU A 110 -21.70 9.91 -10.67
CA GLU A 110 -21.26 8.52 -10.60
C GLU A 110 -19.98 8.29 -11.44
N GLU A 111 -19.94 8.79 -12.67
CA GLU A 111 -18.77 8.68 -13.55
C GLU A 111 -17.57 9.43 -12.96
N LEU A 112 -17.80 10.60 -12.37
CA LEU A 112 -16.78 11.36 -11.68
C LEU A 112 -16.26 10.60 -10.46
N PHE A 113 -17.13 10.10 -9.59
CA PHE A 113 -16.76 9.34 -8.41
C PHE A 113 -15.92 8.11 -8.76
N ILE A 114 -16.40 7.28 -9.70
CA ILE A 114 -15.68 6.07 -10.15
C ILE A 114 -14.30 6.44 -10.69
N SER A 115 -14.18 7.51 -11.47
CA SER A 115 -12.87 7.96 -11.98
C SER A 115 -11.89 8.27 -10.85
N ARG A 116 -12.34 8.95 -9.78
CA ARG A 116 -11.51 9.30 -8.62
C ARG A 116 -11.17 8.09 -7.76
N VAL A 117 -12.08 7.13 -7.62
CA VAL A 117 -11.82 5.85 -6.93
C VAL A 117 -10.71 5.09 -7.66
N ILE A 118 -10.80 4.97 -8.98
CA ILE A 118 -9.79 4.30 -9.80
C ILE A 118 -8.43 5.01 -9.65
N PHE A 119 -8.41 6.34 -9.75
CA PHE A 119 -7.19 7.12 -9.56
C PHE A 119 -6.58 6.95 -8.17
N THR A 120 -7.41 6.96 -7.12
CA THR A 120 -6.96 6.76 -5.74
C THR A 120 -6.34 5.38 -5.53
N LEU A 121 -6.93 4.34 -6.14
CA LEU A 121 -6.40 2.99 -6.09
C LEU A 121 -5.01 2.92 -6.73
N PHE A 122 -4.82 3.49 -7.92
CA PHE A 122 -3.51 3.49 -8.58
C PHE A 122 -2.47 4.36 -7.85
N ASP A 123 -2.86 5.55 -7.40
CA ASP A 123 -1.98 6.51 -6.74
C ASP A 123 -1.50 6.05 -5.36
N SER A 124 -2.27 5.20 -4.67
CA SER A 124 -1.89 4.71 -3.34
C SER A 124 -1.20 3.34 -3.39
N SER A 125 -1.50 2.51 -4.39
CA SER A 125 -1.03 1.11 -4.42
C SER A 125 0.38 0.93 -4.98
N TRP A 126 0.93 1.91 -5.71
CA TRP A 126 2.26 1.78 -6.33
C TRP A 126 3.36 1.48 -5.29
N MET A 127 3.26 2.08 -4.09
CA MET A 127 4.27 1.96 -3.06
C MET A 127 4.36 0.53 -2.51
N VAL A 128 3.21 -0.11 -2.24
CA VAL A 128 3.18 -1.49 -1.74
C VAL A 128 3.59 -2.49 -2.81
N ILE A 129 3.30 -2.24 -4.09
CA ILE A 129 3.81 -3.09 -5.17
C ILE A 129 5.35 -3.01 -5.20
N ILE A 130 5.93 -1.80 -5.18
CA ILE A 130 7.39 -1.64 -5.26
C ILE A 130 8.11 -2.20 -4.03
N PHE A 131 7.63 -1.93 -2.82
CA PHE A 131 8.31 -2.36 -1.57
C PHE A 131 7.89 -3.76 -1.11
N GLY A 132 6.70 -4.23 -1.47
CA GLY A 132 6.24 -5.57 -1.13
C GLY A 132 6.86 -6.64 -2.01
N LEU A 133 7.01 -6.39 -3.32
CA LEU A 133 7.62 -7.34 -4.25
C LEU A 133 8.99 -7.90 -3.81
N PRO A 134 10.00 -7.10 -3.39
CA PRO A 134 11.30 -7.64 -3.02
C PRO A 134 11.22 -8.57 -1.79
N VAL A 135 10.36 -8.26 -0.83
CA VAL A 135 10.13 -9.11 0.35
C VAL A 135 9.50 -10.43 -0.06
N MET A 136 8.52 -10.39 -0.97
CA MET A 136 7.81 -11.59 -1.44
C MET A 136 8.68 -12.45 -2.36
N MET A 137 9.51 -11.82 -3.20
CA MET A 137 10.51 -12.51 -4.01
C MET A 137 11.57 -13.19 -3.13
N ALA A 138 11.97 -12.58 -2.02
CA ALA A 138 12.88 -13.22 -1.07
C ALA A 138 12.26 -14.49 -0.46
N TYR A 139 10.95 -14.47 -0.18
CA TYR A 139 10.20 -15.66 0.25
C TYR A 139 10.23 -16.76 -0.81
N GLY A 140 9.96 -16.40 -2.08
CA GLY A 140 10.05 -17.30 -3.22
C GLY A 140 11.45 -17.91 -3.40
N TRP A 141 12.50 -17.11 -3.19
CA TRP A 141 13.89 -17.56 -3.32
C TRP A 141 14.30 -18.57 -2.23
N VAL A 142 13.93 -18.30 -0.97
CA VAL A 142 14.35 -19.12 0.19
C VAL A 142 13.55 -20.42 0.30
N TYR A 143 12.23 -20.34 0.14
CA TYR A 143 11.32 -21.48 0.32
C TYR A 143 11.07 -22.27 -0.97
N LYS A 144 11.46 -21.73 -2.13
CA LYS A 144 11.27 -22.34 -3.46
C LYS A 144 9.86 -22.93 -3.65
N PRO A 145 8.80 -22.14 -3.47
CA PRO A 145 7.44 -22.60 -3.67
C PRO A 145 7.16 -22.89 -5.16
N GLY A 146 6.14 -23.71 -5.43
CA GLY A 146 5.66 -23.98 -6.78
C GLY A 146 5.05 -22.75 -7.47
N PHE A 147 4.74 -22.87 -8.76
CA PHE A 147 4.22 -21.77 -9.59
C PHE A 147 2.94 -21.12 -9.05
N LEU A 148 2.06 -21.90 -8.39
CA LEU A 148 0.81 -21.42 -7.80
C LEU A 148 1.01 -20.27 -6.80
N PHE A 149 2.14 -20.25 -6.09
CA PHE A 149 2.47 -19.19 -5.13
C PHE A 149 2.49 -17.80 -5.78
N TYR A 150 2.99 -17.66 -7.01
CA TYR A 150 3.06 -16.37 -7.69
C TYR A 150 1.66 -15.88 -8.13
N LEU A 151 0.76 -16.81 -8.46
CA LEU A 151 -0.64 -16.49 -8.77
C LEU A 151 -1.38 -16.05 -7.51
N ASP A 152 -1.20 -16.77 -6.40
CA ASP A 152 -1.79 -16.41 -5.11
C ASP A 152 -1.28 -15.06 -4.62
N LEU A 153 0.02 -14.79 -4.79
CA LEU A 153 0.62 -13.51 -4.44
C LEU A 153 0.00 -12.35 -5.23
N PHE A 154 -0.19 -12.52 -6.54
CA PHE A 154 -0.81 -11.52 -7.39
C PHE A 154 -2.27 -11.28 -7.00
N HIS A 155 -3.03 -12.36 -6.79
CA HIS A 155 -4.42 -12.26 -6.37
C HIS A 155 -4.55 -11.57 -5.01
N LEU A 156 -3.74 -11.96 -4.03
CA LEU A 156 -3.72 -11.39 -2.69
C LEU A 156 -3.35 -9.90 -2.73
N GLY A 157 -2.33 -9.52 -3.49
CA GLY A 157 -1.92 -8.13 -3.65
C GLY A 157 -3.02 -7.24 -4.22
N LEU A 158 -3.75 -7.73 -5.24
CA LEU A 158 -4.90 -7.03 -5.79
C LEU A 158 -6.06 -6.93 -4.79
N ALA A 159 -6.43 -8.04 -4.16
CA ALA A 159 -7.51 -8.06 -3.17
C ALA A 159 -7.21 -7.11 -2.01
N LEU A 160 -5.98 -7.13 -1.49
CA LEU A 160 -5.53 -6.25 -0.41
C LEU A 160 -5.64 -4.78 -0.80
N SER A 161 -5.20 -4.43 -2.01
CA SER A 161 -5.24 -3.05 -2.52
C SER A 161 -6.67 -2.55 -2.70
N ILE A 162 -7.57 -3.39 -3.23
CA ILE A 162 -8.99 -3.03 -3.41
C ILE A 162 -9.67 -2.84 -2.06
N ILE A 163 -9.49 -3.77 -1.12
CA ILE A 163 -10.12 -3.68 0.20
C ILE A 163 -9.58 -2.46 0.97
N ALA A 164 -8.28 -2.23 0.94
CA ALA A 164 -7.68 -1.08 1.61
C ALA A 164 -8.12 0.26 0.99
N SER A 165 -8.26 0.32 -0.34
CA SER A 165 -8.79 1.50 -1.05
C SER A 165 -10.24 1.76 -0.67
N ALA A 166 -11.10 0.75 -0.72
CA ALA A 166 -12.50 0.86 -0.33
C ALA A 166 -12.64 1.32 1.12
N ALA A 167 -11.87 0.74 2.04
CA ALA A 167 -11.85 1.14 3.45
C ALA A 167 -11.38 2.58 3.63
N GLY A 168 -10.26 2.98 3.00
CA GLY A 168 -9.72 4.33 3.11
C GLY A 168 -10.65 5.41 2.54
N ILE A 169 -11.30 5.12 1.41
CA ILE A 169 -12.30 6.02 0.80
C ILE A 169 -13.52 6.14 1.71
N LEU A 170 -14.04 5.03 2.23
CA LEU A 170 -15.20 5.04 3.14
C LEU A 170 -14.91 5.85 4.40
N ILE A 171 -13.75 5.65 5.02
CA ILE A 171 -13.31 6.44 6.19
C ILE A 171 -13.24 7.92 5.82
N THR A 172 -12.73 8.27 4.64
CA THR A 172 -12.61 9.66 4.20
C THR A 172 -13.95 10.32 3.96
N VAL A 173 -14.90 9.62 3.32
CA VAL A 173 -16.26 10.12 3.12
C VAL A 173 -16.95 10.38 4.46
N ILE A 174 -16.83 9.44 5.42
CA ILE A 174 -17.36 9.62 6.78
C ILE A 174 -16.69 10.82 7.45
N MET A 175 -15.37 10.93 7.36
CA MET A 175 -14.61 12.02 7.98
C MET A 175 -15.05 13.39 7.45
N VAL A 176 -15.19 13.54 6.13
CA VAL A 176 -15.61 14.79 5.51
C VAL A 176 -17.07 15.12 5.82
N SER A 177 -17.91 14.11 6.05
CA SER A 177 -19.29 14.34 6.49
C SER A 177 -19.38 14.94 7.90
N ILE A 178 -18.41 14.64 8.78
CA ILE A 178 -18.34 15.18 10.15
C ILE A 178 -17.59 16.52 10.17
N PHE A 179 -16.51 16.65 9.41
CA PHE A 179 -15.64 17.82 9.37
C PHE A 179 -15.53 18.39 7.95
N PRO A 180 -15.91 19.66 7.70
CA PRO A 180 -15.83 20.25 6.36
C PRO A 180 -14.40 20.21 5.80
N ALA A 181 -14.23 19.66 4.59
CA ALA A 181 -12.93 19.44 3.95
C ALA A 181 -12.06 20.71 3.73
N GLN A 182 -12.67 21.89 3.87
CA GLN A 182 -12.01 23.20 3.66
C GLN A 182 -11.15 23.63 4.86
N LYS A 183 -11.29 22.98 6.03
CA LYS A 183 -10.44 23.22 7.20
C LYS A 183 -9.25 22.26 7.21
N THR A 184 -8.31 22.48 6.29
CA THR A 184 -7.07 21.67 6.17
C THR A 184 -6.35 21.45 7.49
N ARG A 185 -6.35 22.44 8.41
CA ARG A 185 -5.77 22.30 9.75
C ARG A 185 -6.43 21.20 10.59
N ASP A 186 -7.77 21.16 10.61
CA ASP A 186 -8.53 20.19 11.42
C ASP A 186 -8.36 18.78 10.84
N ILE A 187 -8.29 18.66 9.52
CA ILE A 187 -8.04 17.41 8.82
C ILE A 187 -6.63 16.86 9.11
N ILE A 188 -5.60 17.71 9.08
CA ILE A 188 -4.22 17.29 9.39
C ILE A 188 -4.13 16.80 10.84
N MET A 189 -4.77 17.50 11.79
CA MET A 189 -4.80 17.07 13.20
C MET A 189 -5.51 15.73 13.37
N MET A 190 -6.68 15.56 12.76
CA MET A 190 -7.44 14.30 12.82
C MET A 190 -6.70 13.14 12.15
N PHE A 191 -6.03 13.41 11.03
CA PHE A 191 -5.17 12.44 10.36
C PHE A 191 -4.02 11.98 11.25
N MET A 192 -3.39 12.90 11.99
CA MET A 192 -2.34 12.56 12.94
C MET A 192 -2.88 11.65 14.07
N VAL A 193 -4.08 11.92 14.56
CA VAL A 193 -4.76 11.04 15.54
C VAL A 193 -5.05 9.66 14.95
N PHE A 194 -5.60 9.59 13.74
CA PHE A 194 -5.88 8.33 13.04
C PHE A 194 -4.60 7.53 12.79
N ALA A 195 -3.50 8.19 12.42
CA ALA A 195 -2.19 7.57 12.24
C ALA A 195 -1.73 6.89 13.53
N VAL A 196 -1.83 7.60 14.66
CA VAL A 196 -1.44 7.09 15.97
C VAL A 196 -2.33 5.92 16.39
N ILE A 197 -3.65 6.02 16.21
CA ILE A 197 -4.59 4.93 16.51
C ILE A 197 -4.29 3.71 15.64
N ALA A 198 -4.11 3.89 14.33
CA ALA A 198 -3.80 2.80 13.41
C ALA A 198 -2.49 2.11 13.78
N LEU A 199 -1.43 2.88 14.04
CA LEU A 199 -0.14 2.34 14.50
C LEU A 199 -0.27 1.61 15.84
N TYR A 200 -0.98 2.19 16.81
CA TYR A 200 -1.23 1.55 18.11
C TYR A 200 -1.97 0.23 17.96
N LEU A 201 -3.07 0.23 17.19
CA LEU A 201 -3.84 -0.97 16.90
C LEU A 201 -2.97 -2.01 16.18
N MET A 202 -2.09 -1.58 15.26
CA MET A 202 -1.15 -2.47 14.57
C MET A 202 -0.20 -3.14 15.57
N PHE A 203 0.47 -2.37 16.44
CA PHE A 203 1.32 -2.93 17.50
C PHE A 203 0.55 -3.89 18.42
N ARG A 204 -0.69 -3.53 18.78
CA ARG A 204 -1.56 -4.37 19.63
C ARG A 204 -2.02 -5.65 18.94
N LEU A 205 -2.35 -5.59 17.64
CA LEU A 205 -2.77 -6.73 16.82
C LEU A 205 -1.62 -7.71 16.59
N ILE A 206 -0.41 -7.17 16.41
CA ILE A 206 0.82 -7.94 16.22
C ILE A 206 1.19 -8.73 17.49
N ARG A 207 0.76 -8.27 18.68
CA ARG A 207 1.14 -8.85 20.00
C ARG A 207 2.61 -9.29 20.04
N PRO A 208 3.56 -8.40 19.72
CA PRO A 208 4.97 -8.78 19.66
C PRO A 208 5.46 -9.36 21.00
N GLU A 209 4.81 -8.98 22.11
CA GLU A 209 5.06 -9.54 23.45
C GLU A 209 4.94 -11.08 23.52
N ARG A 210 4.06 -11.72 22.75
CA ARG A 210 3.90 -13.19 22.80
C ARG A 210 4.96 -13.99 22.03
N LEU A 211 5.76 -13.33 21.20
CA LEU A 211 6.88 -13.97 20.50
C LEU A 211 8.13 -14.11 21.37
N VAL A 212 8.19 -13.37 22.48
CA VAL A 212 9.31 -13.38 23.43
C VAL A 212 9.01 -14.26 24.65
N ASP A 213 7.74 -14.55 24.94
CA ASP A 213 7.34 -15.40 26.07
C ASP A 213 7.61 -16.89 25.80
N PRO A 214 8.60 -17.51 26.46
CA PRO A 214 8.92 -18.93 26.29
C PRO A 214 7.79 -19.85 26.80
N ASP A 215 6.98 -19.39 27.76
CA ASP A 215 5.96 -20.19 28.44
C ASP A 215 4.73 -20.49 27.55
N ALA A 216 4.43 -19.63 26.57
CA ALA A 216 3.40 -19.90 25.57
C ALA A 216 3.81 -21.00 24.57
N PHE A 217 5.12 -21.17 24.33
CA PHE A 217 5.67 -22.23 23.47
C PHE A 217 5.60 -23.61 24.14
N PHE A 218 5.81 -23.69 25.46
CA PHE A 218 5.74 -24.96 26.21
C PHE A 218 4.32 -25.54 26.29
N SER A 219 3.29 -24.70 26.36
CA SER A 219 1.88 -25.14 26.38
C SER A 219 1.44 -25.86 25.10
N ILE A 220 2.03 -25.53 23.95
CA ILE A 220 1.67 -26.13 22.66
C ILE A 220 2.34 -27.51 22.49
N MET A 221 3.58 -27.66 22.98
CA MET A 221 4.30 -28.95 23.05
C MET A 221 3.64 -29.97 23.98
N GLN A 222 2.77 -29.53 24.90
CA GLN A 222 2.07 -30.42 25.82
C GLN A 222 0.76 -30.99 25.23
N TYR A 223 0.36 -30.52 24.04
CA TYR A 223 -0.89 -30.90 23.38
C TYR A 223 -0.69 -31.70 22.07
N VAL A 224 0.56 -31.91 21.66
CA VAL A 224 0.98 -32.80 20.57
C VAL A 224 1.63 -34.04 21.18
#